data_AF-A0A1F4DNV3-F1
#
_entry.id   AF-A0A1F4DNV3-F1
#
_cell.length_a   1.000
_cell.length_b   1.000
_cell.length_c   1.000
_cell.angle_alpha   90.00
_cell.angle_beta   90.00
_cell.angle_gamma   90.00
#
_symmetry.space_group_name_H-M   'P 1'
#
loop_
_entity.id
_entity.type
_entity.pdbx_description
1 polymer ?
#
loop_
_entity_poly.entity_id
_entity_poly.type
_entity_poly.pdbx_seq_one_letter_code
_entity_poly.pdbx_strand_id
1 'polypeptide(L)'
;MTLKAEPHHAVMDLVSTTASALMDTILDCCTTLGSNNAYVAGCLVLVLNPDHARLLAAGGYDKDRLRREVHERARISGEQVAIRGIVGITAKVGADGFHYITRSPADVEIVVAGGEGGHSGVILPWALHSEAVYEPVRLPGGRIAESLEQFLMRR
;
A
#
# COMPACT_ATOMS: atom_id res chain seq x y z
N MET A 1 14.88 10.48 12.82
CA MET A 1 14.10 9.43 12.13
C MET A 1 14.36 9.60 10.64
N THR A 2 14.81 8.56 9.94
CA THR A 2 15.02 8.63 8.47
C THR A 2 13.80 8.02 7.81
N LEU A 3 13.24 8.70 6.79
CA LEU A 3 12.13 8.15 6.02
C LEU A 3 12.60 6.88 5.33
N LYS A 4 11.93 5.76 5.62
CA LYS A 4 12.28 4.46 5.08
C LYS A 4 11.38 3.96 3.95
N ALA A 5 11.20 4.75 2.89
CA ALA A 5 10.24 4.46 1.82
C ALA A 5 10.85 4.60 0.41
N GLU A 6 10.44 3.71 -0.49
CA GLU A 6 10.64 3.82 -1.93
C GLU A 6 9.82 5.01 -2.50
N PRO A 7 10.16 5.52 -3.70
CA PRO A 7 9.29 6.46 -4.41
C PRO A 7 7.90 5.88 -4.63
N HIS A 8 6.89 6.75 -4.76
CA HIS A 8 5.53 6.33 -5.08
C HIS A 8 5.51 5.51 -6.38
N HIS A 9 4.92 4.31 -6.34
CA HIS A 9 4.63 3.52 -7.52
C HIS A 9 3.20 3.85 -7.98
N ALA A 10 3.06 4.31 -9.22
CA ALA A 10 1.78 4.76 -9.75
C ALA A 10 0.85 3.57 -10.03
N VAL A 11 -0.40 3.69 -9.60
CA VAL A 11 -1.52 2.84 -10.03
C VAL A 11 -2.37 3.69 -10.96
N MET A 12 -2.37 3.38 -12.25
CA MET A 12 -3.15 4.11 -13.25
C MET A 12 -4.23 3.20 -13.83
N ASP A 13 -5.48 3.50 -13.52
CA ASP A 13 -6.64 2.79 -14.06
C ASP A 13 -7.80 3.75 -14.28
N LEU A 14 -8.11 4.04 -15.54
CA LEU A 14 -9.25 4.88 -15.92
C LEU A 14 -10.37 4.08 -16.58
N VAL A 15 -10.21 2.76 -16.70
CA VAL A 15 -11.03 1.90 -17.55
C VAL A 15 -11.86 0.93 -16.72
N SER A 16 -11.34 0.48 -15.58
CA SER A 16 -12.07 -0.42 -14.68
C SER A 16 -13.39 0.18 -14.23
N THR A 17 -14.49 -0.53 -14.52
CA THR A 17 -15.85 -0.16 -14.13
C THR A 17 -16.37 -0.98 -12.95
N THR A 18 -15.57 -1.92 -12.44
CA THR A 18 -15.91 -2.75 -11.27
C THR A 18 -14.79 -2.73 -10.25
N ALA A 19 -15.16 -2.88 -8.97
CA ALA A 19 -14.19 -2.94 -7.89
C ALA A 19 -13.21 -4.12 -8.02
N SER A 20 -13.66 -5.27 -8.54
CA SER A 20 -12.77 -6.43 -8.76
C SER A 20 -11.69 -6.14 -9.79
N ALA A 21 -12.07 -5.56 -10.94
CA ALA A 21 -11.11 -5.21 -11.98
C ALA A 21 -10.08 -4.17 -11.50
N LEU A 22 -10.54 -3.14 -10.77
CA LEU A 22 -9.65 -2.16 -10.17
C LEU A 22 -8.72 -2.80 -9.12
N MET A 23 -9.23 -3.74 -8.31
CA MET A 23 -8.39 -4.44 -7.33
C MET A 23 -7.31 -5.28 -8.00
N ASP A 24 -7.59 -5.92 -9.13
CA ASP A 24 -6.57 -6.67 -9.88
C ASP A 24 -5.41 -5.74 -10.29
N THR A 25 -5.71 -4.55 -10.82
CA THR A 25 -4.69 -3.52 -11.14
C THR A 25 -3.90 -3.09 -9.90
N ILE A 26 -4.58 -2.84 -8.78
CA ILE A 26 -3.93 -2.45 -7.51
C ILE A 26 -2.97 -3.56 -7.04
N LEU A 27 -3.39 -4.82 -7.10
CA LEU A 27 -2.62 -5.96 -6.63
C LEU A 27 -1.35 -6.17 -7.45
N ASP A 28 -1.41 -6.01 -8.76
CA ASP A 28 -0.23 -6.08 -9.64
C ASP A 28 0.80 -5.01 -9.23
N CYS A 29 0.36 -3.79 -8.94
CA CYS A 29 1.20 -2.69 -8.47
C CYS A 29 1.75 -2.90 -7.04
N CYS A 30 1.10 -3.71 -6.20
CA CYS A 30 1.61 -4.06 -4.87
C CYS A 30 2.80 -5.02 -4.95
N THR A 31 3.00 -5.72 -6.07
CA THR A 31 4.06 -6.72 -6.24
C THR A 31 5.07 -6.30 -7.29
N THR A 32 6.28 -5.92 -6.87
CA THR A 32 7.41 -5.73 -7.81
C THR A 32 8.59 -6.58 -7.38
N LEU A 33 9.03 -7.47 -8.28
CA LEU A 33 10.27 -8.23 -8.10
C LEU A 33 11.46 -7.26 -8.06
N GLY A 34 12.14 -7.19 -6.93
CA GLY A 34 13.22 -6.22 -6.68
C GLY A 34 12.88 -5.18 -5.62
N SER A 35 11.62 -5.05 -5.22
CA SER A 35 11.24 -4.27 -4.03
C SER A 35 11.75 -4.93 -2.74
N ASN A 36 11.83 -4.16 -1.66
CA ASN A 36 12.20 -4.71 -0.35
C ASN A 36 11.23 -5.83 0.09
N ASN A 37 9.93 -5.60 -0.09
CA ASN A 37 8.89 -6.55 0.30
C ASN A 37 8.85 -7.82 -0.56
N ALA A 38 9.60 -7.89 -1.66
CA ALA A 38 9.81 -9.13 -2.40
C ALA A 38 10.71 -10.13 -1.65
N TYR A 39 11.45 -9.68 -0.63
CA TYR A 39 12.37 -10.53 0.14
C TYR A 39 12.17 -10.42 1.65
N VAL A 40 11.68 -9.28 2.13
CA VAL A 40 11.41 -9.00 3.54
C VAL A 40 9.99 -8.44 3.67
N ALA A 41 9.03 -9.31 3.98
CA ALA A 41 7.66 -8.92 4.22
C ALA A 41 7.56 -7.81 5.29
N GLY A 42 6.79 -6.76 5.00
CA GLY A 42 6.69 -5.59 5.86
C GLY A 42 5.46 -4.74 5.55
N CYS A 43 5.46 -3.49 6.02
CA CYS A 43 4.36 -2.57 5.74
C CYS A 43 4.27 -2.19 4.25
N LEU A 44 3.11 -1.70 3.85
CA LEU A 44 2.82 -1.09 2.55
C LEU A 44 1.83 0.05 2.78
N VAL A 45 1.98 1.17 2.09
CA VAL A 45 0.98 2.25 2.08
C VAL A 45 0.30 2.28 0.72
N LEU A 46 -1.00 1.99 0.70
CA LEU A 46 -1.89 2.16 -0.43
C LEU A 46 -2.57 3.54 -0.34
N VAL A 47 -2.26 4.41 -1.29
CA VAL A 47 -2.85 5.74 -1.44
C VAL A 47 -3.92 5.66 -2.53
N LEU A 48 -5.17 5.58 -2.11
CA LEU A 48 -6.30 5.57 -3.03
C LEU A 48 -6.66 6.99 -3.45
N ASN A 49 -6.87 7.16 -4.75
CA ASN A 49 -7.61 8.31 -5.27
C ASN A 49 -9.07 8.28 -4.77
N PRO A 50 -9.71 9.45 -4.53
CA PRO A 50 -11.14 9.51 -4.25
C PRO A 50 -12.04 8.70 -5.19
N ASP A 51 -11.80 8.69 -6.51
CA ASP A 51 -12.64 7.96 -7.46
C ASP A 51 -12.46 6.45 -7.37
N HIS A 52 -11.20 5.99 -7.22
CA HIS A 52 -10.91 4.58 -6.95
C HIS A 52 -11.54 4.12 -5.63
N ALA A 53 -11.42 4.93 -4.57
CA ALA A 53 -12.00 4.63 -3.28
C ALA A 53 -13.54 4.51 -3.35
N ARG A 54 -14.20 5.41 -4.11
CA ARG A 54 -15.65 5.34 -4.34
C ARG A 54 -16.04 4.10 -5.14
N LEU A 55 -15.30 3.76 -6.20
CA LEU A 55 -15.58 2.56 -6.99
C LEU A 55 -15.47 1.28 -6.14
N LEU A 56 -14.41 1.19 -5.33
CA LEU A 56 -14.23 0.08 -4.38
C LEU A 56 -15.38 0.03 -3.36
N ALA A 57 -15.73 1.15 -2.75
CA ALA A 57 -16.83 1.22 -1.79
C ALA A 57 -18.18 0.83 -2.41
N ALA A 58 -18.46 1.27 -3.65
CA ALA A 58 -19.65 0.88 -4.41
C ALA A 58 -19.68 -0.63 -4.70
N GLY A 59 -18.52 -1.27 -4.84
CA GLY A 59 -18.37 -2.72 -4.93
C GLY A 59 -18.38 -3.46 -3.58
N GLY A 60 -18.70 -2.78 -2.48
CA GLY A 60 -18.79 -3.36 -1.14
C GLY A 60 -17.44 -3.62 -0.47
N TYR A 61 -16.41 -2.84 -0.79
CA TYR A 61 -15.14 -2.87 -0.06
C TYR A 61 -15.17 -1.93 1.12
N ASP A 62 -14.81 -2.46 2.29
CA ASP A 62 -14.37 -1.68 3.44
C ASP A 62 -12.85 -1.79 3.60
N LYS A 63 -12.30 -1.03 4.57
CA LYS A 63 -10.86 -1.00 4.83
C LYS A 63 -10.32 -2.38 5.19
N ASP A 64 -11.06 -3.17 5.97
CA ASP A 64 -10.59 -4.48 6.44
C ASP A 64 -10.58 -5.52 5.32
N ARG A 65 -11.55 -5.48 4.41
CA ARG A 65 -11.57 -6.29 3.21
C ARG A 65 -10.41 -5.95 2.30
N LEU A 66 -10.15 -4.66 2.04
CA LEU A 66 -9.00 -4.23 1.24
C LEU A 66 -7.68 -4.76 1.83
N ARG A 67 -7.51 -4.61 3.15
CA ARG A 67 -6.33 -5.12 3.86
C ARG A 67 -6.14 -6.62 3.71
N ARG A 68 -7.21 -7.39 3.95
CA ARG A 68 -7.18 -8.85 3.79
C ARG A 68 -6.84 -9.25 2.36
N GLU A 69 -7.51 -8.64 1.39
CA GLU A 69 -7.35 -9.00 -0.01
C GLU A 69 -5.96 -8.65 -0.56
N VAL A 70 -5.43 -7.48 -0.21
CA VAL A 70 -4.04 -7.11 -0.53
C VAL A 70 -3.06 -8.09 0.13
N HIS A 71 -3.23 -8.39 1.42
CA HIS A 71 -2.35 -9.35 2.09
C HIS A 71 -2.40 -10.73 1.42
N GLU A 72 -3.59 -11.27 1.15
CA GLU A 72 -3.76 -12.62 0.64
C GLU A 72 -3.31 -12.78 -0.83
N ARG A 73 -3.46 -11.73 -1.64
CA ARG A 73 -3.26 -11.80 -3.09
C ARG A 73 -1.99 -11.12 -3.59
N ALA A 74 -1.44 -10.12 -2.89
CA ALA A 74 -0.17 -9.51 -3.24
C ALA A 74 0.99 -10.40 -2.75
N ARG A 75 1.42 -11.31 -3.61
CA ARG A 75 2.43 -12.33 -3.30
C ARG A 75 3.22 -12.71 -4.54
N ILE A 76 4.43 -13.19 -4.31
CA ILE A 76 5.40 -13.55 -5.35
C ILE A 76 5.69 -15.05 -5.24
N SER A 77 5.87 -15.77 -6.35
CA SER A 77 6.15 -17.20 -6.26
C SER A 77 7.51 -17.47 -5.60
N GLY A 78 7.61 -18.57 -4.86
CA GLY A 78 8.86 -19.01 -4.23
C GLY A 78 9.99 -19.19 -5.24
N GLU A 79 9.68 -19.66 -6.45
CA GLU A 79 10.63 -19.81 -7.55
C GLU A 79 11.26 -18.47 -7.95
N GLN A 80 10.46 -17.41 -8.07
CA GLN A 80 10.95 -16.10 -8.49
C GLN A 80 11.89 -15.46 -7.47
N VAL A 81 11.61 -15.65 -6.16
CA VAL A 81 12.44 -15.08 -5.08
C VAL A 81 13.66 -15.93 -4.73
N ALA A 82 13.69 -17.21 -5.11
CA ALA A 82 14.80 -18.13 -4.76
C ALA A 82 16.14 -17.77 -5.41
N ILE A 83 16.13 -17.07 -6.55
CA ILE A 83 17.32 -16.76 -7.35
C ILE A 83 17.70 -15.26 -7.33
N ARG A 84 17.06 -14.46 -6.47
CA ARG A 84 17.22 -12.99 -6.40
C ARG A 84 17.30 -12.53 -4.95
N GLY A 85 17.60 -11.24 -4.74
CA GLY A 85 17.40 -10.60 -3.45
C GLY A 85 18.67 -10.21 -2.71
N ILE A 86 18.65 -10.43 -1.39
CA ILE A 86 19.59 -9.82 -0.44
C ILE A 86 20.49 -10.91 0.15
N VAL A 87 21.81 -10.68 0.13
CA VAL A 87 22.79 -11.61 0.69
C VAL A 87 22.48 -11.89 2.17
N GLY A 88 22.39 -13.17 2.52
CA GLY A 88 22.13 -13.62 3.89
C GLY A 88 20.65 -13.60 4.31
N ILE A 89 19.73 -13.27 3.41
CA ILE A 89 18.29 -13.27 3.68
C ILE A 89 17.58 -14.16 2.65
N THR A 90 16.78 -15.09 3.17
CA THR A 90 15.90 -15.92 2.35
C THR A 90 14.46 -15.49 2.57
N ALA A 91 13.75 -15.17 1.48
CA ALA A 91 12.34 -14.85 1.53
C ALA A 91 11.56 -16.03 2.15
N LYS A 92 10.63 -15.72 3.07
CA LYS A 92 9.78 -16.74 3.68
C LYS A 92 8.70 -17.15 2.70
N VAL A 93 8.75 -18.40 2.24
CA VAL A 93 7.75 -18.99 1.34
C VAL A 93 6.80 -19.85 2.17
N GLY A 94 5.50 -19.60 2.03
CA GLY A 94 4.44 -20.38 2.67
C GLY A 94 4.31 -21.78 2.09
N ALA A 95 3.52 -22.63 2.76
CA ALA A 95 3.24 -23.98 2.29
C ALA A 95 2.50 -24.00 0.93
N ASP A 96 1.85 -22.90 0.57
CA ASP A 96 1.20 -22.66 -0.72
C ASP A 96 2.18 -22.27 -1.83
N GLY A 97 3.48 -22.19 -1.54
CA GLY A 97 4.53 -21.89 -2.51
C GLY A 97 4.72 -20.40 -2.80
N PHE A 98 4.11 -19.51 -2.02
CA PHE A 98 4.20 -18.06 -2.22
C PHE A 98 4.91 -17.33 -1.07
N HIS A 99 5.65 -16.28 -1.43
CA HIS A 99 6.12 -15.26 -0.51
C HIS A 99 5.12 -14.10 -0.48
N TYR A 100 4.59 -13.81 0.70
CA TYR A 100 3.66 -12.70 0.92
C TYR A 100 4.42 -11.39 1.12
N ILE A 101 3.99 -10.30 0.46
CA ILE A 101 4.68 -9.00 0.57
C ILE A 101 4.45 -8.30 1.91
N THR A 102 3.46 -8.73 2.69
CA THR A 102 3.11 -8.21 4.01
C THR A 102 3.08 -9.35 5.03
N ARG A 103 3.33 -9.05 6.32
CA ARG A 103 3.33 -10.07 7.39
C ARG A 103 1.91 -10.42 7.83
N SER A 104 1.00 -9.47 7.73
CA SER A 104 -0.43 -9.63 8.03
C SER A 104 -1.25 -8.53 7.33
N PRO A 105 -2.59 -8.62 7.31
CA PRO A 105 -3.44 -7.53 6.82
C PRO A 105 -3.21 -6.18 7.51
N ALA A 106 -2.71 -6.18 8.76
CA ALA A 106 -2.44 -4.94 9.51
C ALA A 106 -1.26 -4.14 8.94
N ASP A 107 -0.40 -4.76 8.13
CA ASP A 107 0.72 -4.09 7.46
C ASP A 107 0.28 -3.27 6.25
N VAL A 108 -0.96 -3.45 5.79
CA VAL A 108 -1.53 -2.70 4.68
C VAL A 108 -2.17 -1.43 5.24
N GLU A 109 -1.46 -0.31 5.11
CA GLU A 109 -2.01 0.99 5.43
C GLU A 109 -2.72 1.61 4.23
N ILE A 110 -3.90 2.15 4.48
CA ILE A 110 -4.76 2.70 3.43
C ILE A 110 -5.14 4.13 3.80
N VAL A 111 -4.86 5.04 2.89
CA VAL A 111 -5.25 6.45 2.95
C VAL A 111 -5.95 6.83 1.65
N VAL A 112 -6.86 7.80 1.72
CA VAL A 112 -7.47 8.42 0.54
C VAL A 112 -6.91 9.83 0.40
N ALA A 113 -6.32 10.16 -0.73
CA ALA A 113 -5.71 11.45 -0.98
C ALA A 113 -5.72 11.82 -2.47
N GLY A 114 -5.61 13.12 -2.76
CA GLY A 114 -5.64 13.66 -4.12
C GLY A 114 -6.99 14.28 -4.49
N GLY A 115 -7.26 14.37 -5.80
CA GLY A 115 -8.52 14.87 -6.37
C GLY A 115 -9.14 13.84 -7.31
N GLU A 116 -10.07 14.22 -8.16
CA GLU A 116 -10.67 13.32 -9.16
C GLU A 116 -9.62 12.77 -10.15
N GLY A 117 -9.86 11.56 -10.67
CA GLY A 117 -9.01 10.89 -11.67
C GLY A 117 -8.67 9.43 -11.36
N GLY A 118 -8.04 8.74 -12.31
CA GLY A 118 -7.70 7.31 -12.20
C GLY A 118 -6.29 7.01 -11.68
N HIS A 119 -5.76 7.85 -10.78
CA HIS A 119 -4.38 7.74 -10.31
C HIS A 119 -4.31 7.51 -8.79
N SER A 120 -4.07 6.27 -8.41
CA SER A 120 -3.70 5.87 -7.03
C SER A 120 -2.20 5.59 -6.96
N GLY A 121 -1.69 5.20 -5.79
CA GLY A 121 -0.30 4.82 -5.64
C GLY A 121 -0.05 3.82 -4.52
N VAL A 122 1.09 3.14 -4.63
CA VAL A 122 1.62 2.24 -3.61
C VAL A 122 2.99 2.74 -3.19
N ILE A 123 3.27 2.73 -1.89
CA ILE A 123 4.58 3.04 -1.33
C ILE A 123 5.05 1.84 -0.52
N LEU A 124 6.15 1.25 -0.94
CA LEU A 124 6.83 0.15 -0.24
C LEU A 124 7.97 0.71 0.61
N PRO A 125 8.32 0.08 1.73
CA PRO A 125 9.46 0.47 2.53
C PRO A 125 10.78 0.02 1.87
N TRP A 126 11.88 0.59 2.32
CA TRP A 126 13.23 0.04 2.07
C TRP A 126 13.93 -0.35 3.38
N ALA A 127 15.05 -1.06 3.27
CA ALA A 127 15.86 -1.61 4.35
C ALA A 127 15.20 -2.76 5.15
N LEU A 128 15.99 -3.40 6.02
CA LEU A 128 15.62 -4.66 6.69
C LEU A 128 14.44 -4.57 7.67
N HIS A 129 14.19 -3.38 8.23
CA HIS A 129 13.09 -3.17 9.16
C HIS A 129 12.60 -1.73 9.08
N SER A 130 11.30 -1.60 8.83
CA SER A 130 10.56 -0.37 8.64
C SER A 130 9.12 -0.62 9.07
N GLU A 131 8.55 0.30 9.84
CA GLU A 131 7.16 0.27 10.28
C GLU A 131 6.44 1.50 9.78
N ALA A 132 5.17 1.34 9.43
CA ALA A 132 4.32 2.48 9.13
C ALA A 132 4.02 3.21 10.45
N VAL A 133 4.40 4.50 10.51
CA VAL A 133 4.06 5.38 11.62
C VAL A 133 3.24 6.52 11.05
N TYR A 134 2.03 6.70 11.58
CA TYR A 134 1.19 7.84 11.26
C TYR A 134 1.00 8.69 12.50
N GLU A 135 1.25 9.99 12.36
CA GLU A 135 0.99 10.96 13.40
C GLU A 135 -0.04 11.97 12.87
N PRO A 136 -1.10 12.26 13.63
CA PRO A 136 -2.05 13.30 13.26
C PRO A 136 -1.34 14.65 13.16
N VAL A 137 -1.56 15.37 12.06
CA VAL A 137 -1.04 16.74 11.94
C VAL A 137 -1.81 17.64 12.91
N ARG A 138 -1.07 18.40 13.71
CA ARG A 138 -1.63 19.29 14.73
C ARG A 138 -1.60 20.74 14.26
N LEU A 139 -2.68 21.47 14.56
CA LEU A 139 -2.76 22.92 14.45
C LEU A 139 -1.94 23.59 15.57
N PRO A 140 -1.64 24.91 15.47
CA PRO A 140 -1.13 25.67 16.59
C PRO A 140 -1.98 25.46 17.85
N GLY A 141 -1.34 25.14 18.98
CA GLY A 141 -2.03 24.79 20.24
C GLY A 141 -2.31 23.29 20.43
N GLY A 142 -1.89 22.42 19.51
CA GLY A 142 -1.86 20.97 19.72
C GLY A 142 -3.13 20.20 19.35
N ARG A 143 -4.20 20.90 18.93
CA ARG A 143 -5.42 20.28 18.40
C ARG A 143 -5.14 19.53 17.10
N ILE A 144 -5.67 18.32 16.96
CA ILE A 144 -5.58 17.54 15.73
C ILE A 144 -6.40 18.23 14.64
N ALA A 145 -5.83 18.37 13.44
CA ALA A 145 -6.57 18.89 12.31
C ALA A 145 -7.52 17.82 11.76
N GLU A 146 -8.76 18.21 11.53
CA GLU A 146 -9.80 17.32 11.00
C GLU A 146 -9.95 17.46 9.48
N SER A 147 -9.44 18.54 8.90
CA SER A 147 -9.51 18.81 7.47
C SER A 147 -8.41 19.76 7.02
N LEU A 148 -8.14 19.78 5.71
CA LEU A 148 -7.11 20.65 5.12
C LEU A 148 -7.50 22.14 5.24
N GLU A 149 -8.79 22.45 5.20
CA GLU A 149 -9.33 23.81 5.31
C GLU A 149 -8.92 24.49 6.62
N GLN A 150 -8.72 23.72 7.69
CA GLN A 150 -8.25 24.24 8.98
C GLN A 150 -6.81 24.80 8.91
N PHE A 151 -6.02 24.42 7.89
CA PHE A 151 -4.70 25.00 7.62
C PHE A 151 -4.75 26.19 6.65
N LEU A 152 -5.81 26.30 5.84
CA LEU A 152 -5.95 27.37 4.84
C LEU A 152 -6.32 28.73 5.44
N MET A 153 -6.74 28.78 6.72
CA MET A 153 -7.20 30.00 7.41
C MET A 153 -6.10 31.00 7.83
N ARG A 154 -4.90 30.94 7.26
CA ARG A 154 -3.83 31.91 7.50
C ARG A 154 -3.20 32.36 6.19
N ARG A 155 -3.81 33.37 5.56
CA ARG A 155 -3.13 34.30 4.66
C ARG A 155 -3.24 35.69 5.22
#